data_AF-A0A968D0E5-F1
#
_entry.id   AF-A0A968D0E5-F1
#
_cell.length_a   1.000
_cell.length_b   1.000
_cell.length_c   1.000
_cell.angle_alpha   90.00
_cell.angle_beta   90.00
_cell.angle_gamma   90.00
#
_symmetry.space_group_name_H-M   'P 1'
#
loop_
_entity.id
_entity.type
_entity.pdbx_description
1 polymer ?
#
loop_
_entity_poly.entity_id
_entity_poly.type
_entity_poly.pdbx_seq_one_letter_code
_entity_poly.pdbx_strand_id
1 'polypeptide(L)'
;MQTYYPSFEHGQVLTSDLLNDSINWLNEQDQLTRRKAIGAGIVCGLEAYYDNNSNTLQLSEGSAITTAGHLIAQDAVSLTQFWKLGKNPRANGNGGPASAPDLGTSGYPPFLKGNNQPMDLWSLEEASFKAERGETLQNLSSAFLQDKALLLYLEERNQPLKTCDINECNNKGTQVIFTVRKLLIKKSDADAILAKEEKLAQRPVAQFRDPKYDLSRL
;
A
#
# COMPACT_ATOMS: atom_id res chain seq x y z
N MET A 1 -5.09 12.90 -16.50
CA MET A 1 -4.95 11.88 -17.55
C MET A 1 -4.32 12.55 -18.73
N GLN A 2 -3.12 12.11 -19.09
CA GLN A 2 -2.43 12.63 -20.25
C GLN A 2 -3.17 12.18 -21.51
N THR A 3 -3.48 13.11 -22.41
CA THR A 3 -4.23 12.83 -23.65
C THR A 3 -3.33 12.74 -24.88
N TYR A 4 -2.01 12.66 -24.67
CA TYR A 4 -0.98 12.59 -25.70
C TYR A 4 0.21 11.77 -25.20
N TYR A 5 1.06 11.30 -26.10
CA TYR A 5 2.35 10.68 -25.80
C TYR A 5 3.38 11.16 -26.83
N PRO A 6 4.68 11.20 -26.48
CA PRO A 6 5.71 11.63 -27.42
C PRO A 6 5.89 10.62 -28.57
N SER A 7 6.03 11.12 -29.80
CA SER A 7 6.44 10.35 -30.98
C SER A 7 7.80 10.84 -31.44
N PHE A 8 8.76 9.93 -31.57
CA PHE A 8 10.16 10.29 -31.82
C PHE A 8 10.50 10.39 -33.30
N GLU A 9 11.26 11.42 -33.67
CA GLU A 9 11.74 11.67 -35.04
C GLU A 9 13.21 11.26 -35.20
N HIS A 10 13.62 11.00 -36.45
CA HIS A 10 15.01 10.64 -36.72
C HIS A 10 15.97 11.78 -36.36
N GLY A 11 17.03 11.46 -35.60
CA GLY A 11 18.05 12.43 -35.17
C GLY A 11 17.61 13.33 -34.02
N GLN A 12 16.43 13.12 -33.43
CA GLN A 12 15.97 13.85 -32.25
C GLN A 12 16.84 13.54 -31.02
N VAL A 13 17.17 14.57 -30.25
CA VAL A 13 17.86 14.41 -28.96
C VAL A 13 16.85 13.94 -27.91
N LEU A 14 17.15 12.81 -27.25
CA LEU A 14 16.35 12.27 -26.16
C LEU A 14 16.64 13.01 -24.85
N THR A 15 15.58 13.48 -24.19
CA THR A 15 15.65 14.13 -22.87
C THR A 15 15.01 13.25 -21.80
N SER A 16 15.37 13.48 -20.53
CA SER A 16 14.72 12.80 -19.40
C SER A 16 13.21 13.02 -19.39
N ASP A 17 12.74 14.20 -19.77
CA ASP A 17 11.32 14.54 -19.78
C ASP A 17 10.55 13.70 -20.79
N LEU A 18 11.10 13.54 -22.01
CA LEU A 18 10.48 12.70 -23.04
C LEU A 18 10.42 11.23 -22.62
N LEU A 19 11.46 10.72 -21.96
CA LEU A 19 11.49 9.34 -21.46
C LEU A 19 10.49 9.15 -20.31
N ASN A 20 10.48 10.07 -19.36
CA ASN A 20 9.56 10.04 -18.22
C ASN A 20 8.12 10.15 -18.70
N ASP A 21 7.80 11.04 -19.65
CA ASP A 21 6.46 11.18 -20.24
C ASP A 21 6.01 9.90 -20.95
N SER A 22 6.92 9.24 -21.68
CA SER A 22 6.62 7.96 -22.34
C SER A 22 6.27 6.87 -21.32
N ILE A 23 7.07 6.75 -20.26
CA ILE A 23 6.87 5.75 -19.20
C ILE A 23 5.59 6.06 -18.40
N ASN A 24 5.38 7.33 -18.05
CA ASN A 24 4.20 7.78 -17.33
C ASN A 24 2.93 7.48 -18.12
N TRP A 25 2.92 7.78 -19.43
CA TRP A 25 1.77 7.48 -20.27
C TRP A 25 1.47 5.97 -20.30
N LEU A 26 2.48 5.12 -20.52
CA LEU A 26 2.30 3.67 -20.51
C LEU A 26 1.78 3.14 -19.16
N ASN A 27 2.35 3.64 -18.06
CA ASN A 27 1.92 3.28 -16.71
C ASN A 27 0.47 3.74 -16.42
N GLU A 28 0.09 4.95 -16.84
CA GLU A 28 -1.28 5.44 -16.73
C GLU A 28 -2.24 4.52 -17.50
N GLN A 29 -1.91 4.11 -18.74
CA GLN A 29 -2.77 3.21 -19.52
C GLN A 29 -2.93 1.84 -18.86
N ASP A 30 -1.85 1.26 -18.34
CA ASP A 30 -1.88 -0.04 -17.64
C ASP A 30 -2.71 0.04 -16.34
N GLN A 31 -2.49 1.09 -15.54
CA GLN A 31 -3.27 1.35 -14.33
C GLN A 31 -4.76 1.58 -14.64
N LEU A 32 -5.08 2.34 -15.69
CA LEU A 32 -6.44 2.60 -16.13
C LEU A 32 -7.12 1.30 -16.59
N THR A 33 -6.43 0.49 -17.38
CA THR A 33 -6.93 -0.82 -17.80
C THR A 33 -7.32 -1.67 -16.59
N ARG A 34 -6.43 -1.76 -15.59
CA ARG A 34 -6.71 -2.51 -14.36
C ARG A 34 -7.84 -1.89 -13.54
N ARG A 35 -7.78 -0.61 -13.20
CA ARG A 35 -8.76 -0.01 -12.26
C ARG A 35 -10.10 0.36 -12.89
N LYS A 36 -10.18 0.60 -14.21
CA LYS A 36 -11.40 1.03 -14.90
C LYS A 36 -12.06 -0.07 -15.73
N ALA A 37 -11.30 -1.04 -16.26
CA ALA A 37 -11.84 -2.12 -17.09
C ALA A 37 -11.93 -3.46 -16.34
N ILE A 38 -10.94 -3.81 -15.51
CA ILE A 38 -10.93 -5.10 -14.77
C ILE A 38 -11.58 -4.95 -13.39
N GLY A 39 -11.06 -4.04 -12.57
CA GLY A 39 -11.43 -3.85 -11.17
C GLY A 39 -10.22 -3.86 -10.24
N ALA A 40 -10.45 -3.49 -8.98
CA ALA A 40 -9.46 -3.55 -7.91
C ALA A 40 -9.91 -4.56 -6.85
N GLY A 41 -8.96 -5.20 -6.16
CA GLY A 41 -9.23 -6.23 -5.16
C GLY A 41 -8.23 -7.39 -5.22
N ILE A 42 -8.49 -8.42 -4.42
CA ILE A 42 -7.71 -9.67 -4.44
C ILE A 42 -8.06 -10.44 -5.72
N VAL A 43 -7.04 -10.88 -6.45
CA VAL A 43 -7.19 -11.68 -7.68
C VAL A 43 -7.13 -13.16 -7.35
N CYS A 44 -6.12 -13.57 -6.59
CA CYS A 44 -5.94 -14.95 -6.12
C CYS A 44 -5.10 -14.98 -4.84
N GLY A 45 -5.28 -16.03 -4.04
CA GLY A 45 -4.52 -16.22 -2.80
C GLY A 45 -4.77 -15.09 -1.78
N LEU A 46 -3.71 -14.67 -1.08
CA LEU A 46 -3.76 -13.63 -0.04
C LEU A 46 -4.79 -13.93 1.06
N GLU A 47 -4.98 -15.21 1.34
CA GLU A 47 -5.86 -15.70 2.40
C GLU A 47 -5.14 -15.61 3.74
N ALA A 48 -5.82 -15.08 4.74
CA ALA A 48 -5.27 -14.91 6.08
C ALA A 48 -5.83 -15.97 7.03
N TYR A 49 -4.95 -16.71 7.70
CA TYR A 49 -5.30 -17.70 8.71
C TYR A 49 -4.53 -17.42 10.00
N TYR A 50 -5.23 -17.41 11.14
CA TYR A 50 -4.60 -17.22 12.44
C TYR A 50 -4.45 -18.56 13.18
N ASP A 51 -3.20 -18.91 13.50
CA ASP A 51 -2.89 -20.05 14.35
C ASP A 51 -2.79 -19.61 15.82
N ASN A 52 -3.75 -20.07 16.62
CA ASN A 52 -3.81 -19.78 18.06
C ASN A 52 -2.67 -20.43 18.85
N ASN A 53 -2.08 -21.52 18.37
CA ASN A 53 -1.04 -22.24 19.11
C ASN A 53 0.28 -21.48 19.06
N SER A 54 0.62 -20.97 17.87
CA SER A 54 1.84 -20.21 17.63
C SER A 54 1.64 -18.69 17.78
N ASN A 55 0.40 -18.24 17.93
CA ASN A 55 -0.01 -16.83 17.88
C ASN A 55 0.47 -16.13 16.60
N THR A 56 0.43 -16.83 15.46
CA THR A 56 0.89 -16.29 14.16
C THR A 56 -0.25 -16.12 13.18
N LEU A 57 -0.27 -14.99 12.49
CA LEU A 57 -1.13 -14.76 11.34
C LEU A 57 -0.36 -15.13 10.07
N GLN A 58 -0.80 -16.19 9.40
CA GLN A 58 -0.27 -16.62 8.12
C GLN A 58 -1.03 -15.91 7.00
N LEU A 59 -0.31 -15.31 6.06
CA LEU A 59 -0.84 -14.79 4.81
C LEU A 59 -0.33 -15.67 3.68
N SER A 60 -1.23 -16.27 2.90
CA SER A 60 -0.83 -17.08 1.75
C SER A 60 -0.28 -16.23 0.61
N GLU A 61 0.52 -16.85 -0.25
CA GLU A 61 0.99 -16.22 -1.47
C GLU A 61 -0.19 -15.85 -2.38
N GLY A 62 -0.04 -14.80 -3.17
CA GLY A 62 -1.10 -14.41 -4.11
C GLY A 62 -0.87 -13.07 -4.77
N SER A 63 -1.94 -12.56 -5.39
CA SER A 63 -1.90 -11.32 -6.15
C SER A 63 -3.17 -10.50 -6.00
N ALA A 64 -3.01 -9.17 -6.08
CA ALA A 64 -4.10 -8.21 -5.96
C ALA A 64 -3.88 -6.99 -6.85
N ILE A 65 -4.96 -6.29 -7.19
CA ILE A 65 -4.92 -5.00 -7.88
C ILE A 65 -5.34 -3.92 -6.88
N THR A 66 -4.50 -2.90 -6.71
CA THR A 66 -4.80 -1.76 -5.84
C THR A 66 -5.88 -0.85 -6.43
N THR A 67 -6.48 -0.01 -5.60
CA THR A 67 -7.44 1.04 -6.05
C THR A 67 -6.81 2.04 -7.03
N ALA A 68 -5.48 2.17 -7.03
CA ALA A 68 -4.70 2.95 -7.99
C ALA A 68 -4.40 2.21 -9.30
N GLY A 69 -4.62 0.89 -9.38
CA GLY A 69 -4.36 0.09 -10.58
C GLY A 69 -3.00 -0.60 -10.61
N HIS A 70 -2.23 -0.57 -9.52
CA HIS A 70 -1.00 -1.37 -9.41
C HIS A 70 -1.32 -2.85 -9.15
N LEU A 71 -0.62 -3.74 -9.86
CA LEU A 71 -0.57 -5.16 -9.53
C LEU A 71 0.40 -5.39 -8.37
N ILE A 72 -0.04 -6.11 -7.36
CA ILE A 72 0.76 -6.59 -6.25
C ILE A 72 0.89 -8.11 -6.39
N ALA A 73 2.12 -8.61 -6.24
CA ALA A 73 2.39 -10.00 -5.91
C ALA A 73 3.02 -10.05 -4.52
N GLN A 74 2.53 -10.95 -3.68
CA GLN A 74 2.99 -11.09 -2.30
C GLN A 74 3.23 -12.57 -2.03
N ASP A 75 4.45 -12.90 -1.62
CA ASP A 75 4.81 -14.24 -1.19
C ASP A 75 4.16 -14.58 0.16
N ALA A 76 4.05 -15.86 0.46
CA ALA A 76 3.54 -16.30 1.75
C ALA A 76 4.39 -15.76 2.90
N VAL A 77 3.75 -15.27 3.96
CA VAL A 77 4.44 -14.64 5.09
C VAL A 77 3.77 -14.96 6.43
N SER A 78 4.60 -15.19 7.45
CA SER A 78 4.17 -15.41 8.84
C SER A 78 4.35 -14.15 9.67
N LEU A 79 3.24 -13.52 10.04
CA LEU A 79 3.20 -12.29 10.84
C LEU A 79 2.95 -12.66 12.30
N THR A 80 3.76 -12.12 13.21
CA THR A 80 3.75 -12.52 14.63
C THR A 80 3.51 -11.35 15.57
N GLN A 81 3.84 -10.15 15.12
CA GLN A 81 3.86 -8.96 15.94
C GLN A 81 3.16 -7.81 15.22
N PHE A 82 2.70 -6.85 16.01
CA PHE A 82 2.13 -5.62 15.48
C PHE A 82 2.52 -4.42 16.33
N TRP A 83 2.39 -3.24 15.76
CA TRP A 83 2.51 -1.99 16.49
C TRP A 83 1.53 -0.95 15.92
N LYS A 84 1.03 -0.07 16.79
CA LYS A 84 0.06 0.96 16.38
C LYS A 84 0.77 2.08 15.61
N LEU A 85 0.29 2.39 14.42
CA LEU A 85 0.78 3.53 13.65
C LEU A 85 0.37 4.84 14.35
N GLY A 86 1.35 5.69 14.63
CA GLY A 86 1.13 7.04 15.16
C GLY A 86 0.69 8.04 14.09
N LYS A 87 0.39 9.29 14.51
CA LYS A 87 0.22 10.42 13.59
C LYS A 87 1.55 10.68 12.89
N ASN A 88 1.67 10.24 11.64
CA ASN A 88 2.80 10.44 10.74
C ASN A 88 4.18 10.14 11.40
N PRO A 89 4.72 8.92 11.22
CA PRO A 89 6.07 8.56 11.68
C PRO A 89 7.18 9.51 11.17
N ARG A 90 6.91 10.31 10.12
CA ARG A 90 7.85 11.22 9.43
C ARG A 90 7.54 12.72 9.56
N ALA A 91 6.50 13.14 10.30
CA ALA A 91 6.07 14.55 10.33
C ALA A 91 7.16 15.54 10.81
N ASN A 92 8.17 15.07 11.53
CA ASN A 92 9.13 15.93 12.20
C ASN A 92 10.48 16.07 11.48
N GLY A 93 10.53 15.98 10.15
CA GLY A 93 11.74 16.27 9.34
C GLY A 93 12.95 15.33 9.54
N ASN A 94 12.93 14.54 10.60
CA ASN A 94 13.90 13.49 10.89
C ASN A 94 13.26 12.18 10.44
N GLY A 95 13.59 11.75 9.23
CA GLY A 95 13.00 10.61 8.54
C GLY A 95 12.68 9.46 9.50
N GLY A 96 11.39 9.26 9.78
CA GLY A 96 10.86 8.10 10.47
C GLY A 96 11.34 6.79 9.85
N PRO A 97 11.16 5.67 10.55
CA PRO A 97 11.69 4.38 10.14
C PRO A 97 11.41 4.11 8.67
N ALA A 98 12.37 3.52 7.94
CA ALA A 98 12.11 3.03 6.59
C ALA A 98 10.96 1.99 6.59
N SER A 99 10.74 1.34 7.73
CA SER A 99 9.71 0.35 7.98
C SER A 99 8.31 0.90 8.28
N ALA A 100 8.16 2.18 8.59
CA ALA A 100 6.85 2.74 8.86
C ALA A 100 6.24 3.33 7.57
N PRO A 101 4.96 3.07 7.26
CA PRO A 101 4.31 3.64 6.09
C PRO A 101 4.29 5.18 6.17
N ASP A 102 4.73 5.81 5.09
CA ASP A 102 4.62 7.24 4.88
C ASP A 102 3.18 7.62 4.55
N LEU A 103 2.42 7.93 5.59
CA LEU A 103 1.05 8.42 5.44
C LEU A 103 1.00 9.95 5.27
N GLY A 104 2.14 10.64 5.11
CA GLY A 104 2.23 12.07 4.87
C GLY A 104 1.71 12.96 6.02
N THR A 105 1.95 14.28 5.92
CA THR A 105 1.49 15.29 6.90
C THR A 105 -0.03 15.49 6.93
N SER A 106 -0.72 15.13 5.85
CA SER A 106 -2.19 15.20 5.75
C SER A 106 -2.90 13.84 5.94
N GLY A 107 -2.16 12.75 6.17
CA GLY A 107 -2.72 11.40 6.12
C GLY A 107 -2.99 10.95 4.68
N TYR A 108 -3.02 9.63 4.44
CA TYR A 108 -3.62 9.08 3.23
C TYR A 108 -5.14 9.33 3.32
N PRO A 109 -5.77 10.09 2.41
CA PRO A 109 -7.17 10.53 2.58
C PRO A 109 -8.18 9.41 2.82
N PRO A 110 -8.05 8.21 2.21
CA PRO A 110 -8.89 7.07 2.55
C PRO A 110 -8.80 6.65 4.03
N PHE A 111 -7.65 6.84 4.69
CA PHE A 111 -7.46 6.54 6.11
C PHE A 111 -7.90 7.67 7.05
N LEU A 112 -8.59 8.69 6.53
CA LEU A 112 -9.25 9.70 7.35
C LEU A 112 -10.71 9.33 7.54
N LYS A 113 -11.25 9.54 8.73
CA LYS A 113 -12.69 9.43 9.04
C LYS A 113 -13.43 10.65 8.46
N GLY A 114 -14.77 10.63 8.49
CA GLY A 114 -15.59 11.73 7.94
C GLY A 114 -15.35 13.10 8.59
N ASN A 115 -14.75 13.12 9.79
CA ASN A 115 -14.36 14.33 10.53
C ASN A 115 -12.86 14.66 10.41
N ASN A 116 -12.18 14.14 9.38
CA ASN A 116 -10.73 14.25 9.16
C ASN A 116 -9.83 13.69 10.28
N GLN A 117 -10.38 12.93 11.23
CA GLN A 117 -9.55 12.21 12.21
C GLN A 117 -8.92 10.97 11.55
N PRO A 118 -7.64 10.68 11.79
CA PRO A 118 -7.02 9.46 11.27
C PRO A 118 -7.68 8.22 11.84
N MET A 119 -7.82 7.18 11.02
CA MET A 119 -8.21 5.83 11.45
C MET A 119 -7.07 5.20 12.26
N ASP A 120 -7.45 4.34 13.20
CA ASP A 120 -6.45 3.54 13.92
C ASP A 120 -5.98 2.42 12.99
N LEU A 121 -4.68 2.38 12.76
CA LEU A 121 -4.00 1.38 11.95
C LEU A 121 -2.89 0.74 12.77
N TRP A 122 -2.65 -0.55 12.53
CA TRP A 122 -1.53 -1.26 13.13
C TRP A 122 -0.72 -1.94 12.02
N SER A 123 0.59 -1.74 12.02
CA SER A 123 1.47 -2.48 11.10
C SER A 123 1.65 -3.89 11.62
N LEU A 124 1.52 -4.88 10.75
CA LEU A 124 1.85 -6.27 11.03
C LEU A 124 3.26 -6.57 10.53
N GLU A 125 4.02 -7.25 11.38
CA GLU A 125 5.43 -7.50 11.16
C GLU A 125 5.78 -8.97 11.43
N GLU A 126 6.83 -9.43 10.75
CA GLU A 126 7.44 -10.74 10.98
C GLU A 126 8.29 -10.75 12.25
N ALA A 127 8.62 -11.93 12.77
CA ALA A 127 9.45 -12.07 13.97
C ALA A 127 10.88 -11.51 13.81
N SER A 128 11.36 -11.39 12.56
CA SER A 128 12.66 -10.80 12.21
C SER A 128 12.67 -9.28 12.36
N PHE A 129 11.50 -8.64 12.35
CA PHE A 129 11.38 -7.19 12.46
C PHE A 129 11.95 -6.68 13.78
N LYS A 130 12.70 -5.58 13.72
CA LYS A 130 13.27 -4.90 14.88
C LYS A 130 12.74 -3.47 14.91
N ALA A 131 12.14 -3.10 16.04
CA ALA A 131 11.81 -1.71 16.32
C ALA A 131 13.10 -0.89 16.35
N GLU A 132 13.15 0.20 15.59
CA GLU A 132 14.33 1.06 15.48
C GLU A 132 14.13 2.40 16.20
N ARG A 133 12.88 2.86 16.35
CA ARG A 133 12.57 4.21 16.88
C ARG A 133 11.29 4.25 17.70
N GLY A 134 11.29 3.49 18.80
CA GLY A 134 10.27 3.60 19.85
C GLY A 134 8.95 2.91 19.54
N GLU A 135 8.90 2.07 18.50
CA GLU A 135 7.75 1.20 18.24
C GLU A 135 7.57 0.23 19.41
N THR A 136 6.37 0.21 19.97
CA THR A 136 6.01 -0.77 21.01
C THR A 136 5.40 -1.99 20.33
N LEU A 137 6.26 -2.96 20.04
CA LEU A 137 5.86 -4.24 19.45
C LEU A 137 5.01 -5.04 20.46
N GLN A 138 3.90 -5.56 19.98
CA GLN A 138 2.97 -6.40 20.72
C GLN A 138 2.76 -7.71 19.97
N ASN A 139 2.62 -8.81 20.71
CA ASN A 139 2.30 -10.10 20.13
C ASN A 139 0.82 -10.15 19.73
N LEU A 140 0.53 -10.88 18.66
CA LEU A 140 -0.85 -11.11 18.23
C LEU A 140 -1.61 -11.97 19.24
N SER A 141 -2.91 -11.73 19.33
CA SER A 141 -3.86 -12.58 20.05
C SER A 141 -5.17 -12.66 19.27
N SER A 142 -5.88 -13.77 19.37
CA SER A 142 -7.21 -13.93 18.76
C SER A 142 -8.20 -12.85 19.23
N ALA A 143 -8.14 -12.49 20.52
CA ALA A 143 -8.94 -11.42 21.09
C ALA A 143 -8.67 -10.06 20.42
N PHE A 144 -7.40 -9.74 20.13
CA PHE A 144 -7.05 -8.49 19.45
C PHE A 144 -7.52 -8.47 17.98
N LEU A 145 -7.54 -9.63 17.31
CA LEU A 145 -7.89 -9.77 15.90
C LEU A 145 -9.39 -9.80 15.62
N GLN A 146 -10.23 -10.06 16.63
CA GLN A 146 -11.67 -10.32 16.47
C GLN A 146 -12.43 -9.21 15.69
N ASP A 147 -12.13 -7.95 15.97
CA ASP A 147 -12.73 -6.76 15.34
C ASP A 147 -11.86 -6.17 14.21
N LYS A 148 -10.83 -6.89 13.76
CA LYS A 148 -9.86 -6.39 12.77
C LYS A 148 -10.06 -7.02 11.40
N ALA A 149 -9.73 -6.24 10.38
CA ALA A 149 -9.56 -6.69 9.01
C ALA A 149 -8.09 -6.51 8.63
N LEU A 150 -7.55 -7.47 7.86
CA LEU A 150 -6.26 -7.32 7.21
C LEU A 150 -6.43 -6.46 5.96
N LEU A 151 -5.60 -5.44 5.84
CA LEU A 151 -5.54 -4.51 4.73
C LEU A 151 -4.13 -4.54 4.13
N LEU A 152 -4.04 -4.79 2.83
CA LEU A 152 -2.80 -4.63 2.08
C LEU A 152 -2.76 -3.22 1.49
N TYR A 153 -1.75 -2.45 1.86
CA TYR A 153 -1.53 -1.09 1.38
C TYR A 153 -0.23 -1.04 0.59
N LEU A 154 -0.29 -0.60 -0.67
CA LEU A 154 0.89 -0.34 -1.47
C LEU A 154 1.38 1.07 -1.18
N GLU A 155 2.46 1.17 -0.41
CA GLU A 155 3.17 2.42 -0.21
C GLU A 155 4.06 2.70 -1.41
N GLU A 156 4.00 3.92 -1.92
CA GLU A 156 4.89 4.45 -2.94
C GLU A 156 5.77 5.53 -2.33
N ARG A 157 7.10 5.41 -2.45
CA ARG A 157 8.05 6.36 -1.89
C ARG A 157 9.09 6.80 -2.90
N ASN A 158 9.17 8.10 -3.12
CA ASN A 158 10.27 8.73 -3.83
C ASN A 158 11.52 8.76 -2.94
N GLN A 159 12.56 8.06 -3.36
CA GLN A 159 13.89 8.08 -2.73
C GLN A 159 14.88 8.80 -3.67
N PRO A 160 15.35 10.01 -3.29
CA PRO A 160 16.40 10.68 -4.02
C PRO A 160 17.68 9.83 -4.04
N LEU A 161 18.30 9.69 -5.20
CA LEU A 161 19.60 9.04 -5.36
C LEU A 161 20.70 10.04 -5.02
N LYS A 162 20.94 10.25 -3.72
CA LYS A 162 22.06 11.06 -3.23
C LYS A 162 23.28 10.17 -3.01
N THR A 163 24.32 10.38 -3.79
CA THR A 163 25.68 9.98 -3.45
C THR A 163 26.48 11.27 -3.38
N CYS A 164 26.69 11.79 -2.18
CA CYS A 164 27.58 12.93 -1.99
C CYS A 164 28.98 12.37 -1.83
N ASP A 165 29.81 12.53 -2.85
CA ASP A 165 31.26 12.41 -2.66
C ASP A 165 31.82 13.78 -2.27
N ILE A 166 33.01 13.83 -1.65
CA ILE A 166 33.56 15.04 -0.99
C ILE A 166 33.60 16.28 -1.91
N ASN A 167 33.61 16.08 -3.23
CA ASN A 167 33.75 17.15 -4.22
C ASN A 167 32.55 17.35 -5.15
N GLU A 168 31.57 16.44 -5.20
CA GLU A 168 30.42 16.55 -6.12
C GLU A 168 29.12 16.01 -5.51
N CYS A 169 28.14 16.90 -5.37
CA CYS A 169 26.76 16.56 -5.05
C CYS A 169 25.95 16.50 -6.35
N ASN A 170 26.22 15.51 -7.20
CA ASN A 170 25.45 15.29 -8.42
C ASN A 170 24.13 14.60 -8.06
N ASN A 171 23.00 15.28 -8.27
CA ASN A 171 21.66 14.68 -8.18
C ASN A 171 21.50 13.60 -9.26
N LYS A 172 21.60 12.32 -8.89
CA LYS A 172 21.49 11.18 -9.83
C LYS A 172 20.04 10.75 -10.12
N GLY A 173 19.08 11.65 -9.95
CA GLY A 173 17.65 11.37 -10.10
C GLY A 173 16.98 10.84 -8.82
N THR A 174 15.79 10.27 -8.98
CA THR A 174 14.95 9.76 -7.90
C THR A 174 14.44 8.38 -8.29
N GLN A 175 14.49 7.43 -7.37
CA GLN A 175 13.88 6.11 -7.56
C GLN A 175 12.54 6.06 -6.82
N VAL A 176 11.55 5.43 -7.44
CA VAL A 176 10.25 5.16 -6.81
C VAL A 176 10.30 3.75 -6.21
N ILE A 177 10.05 3.65 -4.91
CA ILE A 177 10.02 2.38 -4.18
C ILE A 177 8.59 2.04 -3.84
N PHE A 178 8.17 0.84 -4.22
CA PHE A 178 6.90 0.27 -3.83
C PHE A 178 7.08 -0.70 -2.67
N THR A 179 6.20 -0.64 -1.66
CA THR A 179 6.24 -1.54 -0.51
C THR A 179 4.84 -1.97 -0.12
N VAL A 180 4.62 -3.29 -0.07
CA VAL A 180 3.34 -3.87 0.36
C VAL A 180 3.33 -3.95 1.88
N ARG A 181 2.57 -3.04 2.50
CA ARG A 181 2.34 -2.96 3.94
C ARG A 181 1.16 -3.84 4.32
N LYS A 182 1.34 -4.66 5.35
CA LYS A 182 0.28 -5.48 5.95
C LYS A 182 -0.23 -4.72 7.16
N LEU A 183 -1.44 -4.21 7.07
CA LEU A 183 -2.04 -3.37 8.11
C LEU A 183 -3.25 -4.06 8.71
N LEU A 184 -3.46 -3.91 10.02
CA LEU A 184 -4.74 -4.17 10.64
C LEU A 184 -5.51 -2.85 10.78
N ILE A 185 -6.81 -2.94 10.56
CA ILE A 185 -7.76 -1.86 10.73
C ILE A 185 -9.03 -2.42 11.37
N LYS A 186 -9.80 -1.60 12.08
CA LYS A 186 -11.12 -2.04 12.56
C LYS A 186 -12.04 -2.38 11.39
N LYS A 187 -12.79 -3.48 11.48
CA LYS A 187 -13.79 -3.89 10.46
C LYS A 187 -14.74 -2.73 10.11
N SER A 188 -15.20 -1.97 11.10
CA SER A 188 -16.06 -0.78 10.89
C SER A 188 -15.38 0.36 10.13
N ASP A 189 -14.07 0.58 10.35
CA ASP A 189 -13.31 1.62 9.64
C ASP A 189 -13.00 1.15 8.21
N ALA A 190 -12.74 -0.15 7.99
CA ALA A 190 -12.61 -0.74 6.65
C ALA A 190 -13.91 -0.62 5.83
N ASP A 191 -15.06 -0.93 6.44
CA ASP A 191 -16.38 -0.74 5.80
C ASP A 191 -16.60 0.73 5.41
N ALA A 192 -16.14 1.67 6.24
CA ALA A 192 -16.21 3.10 5.93
C ALA A 192 -15.30 3.50 4.75
N ILE A 193 -14.12 2.89 4.60
CA ILE A 193 -13.27 3.08 3.42
C ILE A 193 -13.99 2.59 2.17
N LEU A 194 -14.54 1.37 2.20
CA LEU A 194 -15.26 0.79 1.05
C LEU A 194 -16.46 1.66 0.64
N ALA A 195 -17.25 2.13 1.61
CA ALA A 195 -18.39 3.01 1.35
C ALA A 195 -17.98 4.39 0.78
N LYS A 196 -16.77 4.88 1.10
CA LYS A 196 -16.23 6.10 0.49
C LYS A 196 -15.78 5.84 -0.95
N GLU A 197 -15.10 4.73 -1.18
CA GLU A 197 -14.66 4.33 -2.53
C GLU A 197 -15.86 4.14 -3.47
N GLU A 198 -16.96 3.54 -3.01
CA GLU A 198 -18.22 3.44 -3.78
C GLU A 198 -18.76 4.81 -4.23
N LYS A 199 -18.71 5.81 -3.34
CA LYS A 199 -19.15 7.17 -3.66
C LYS A 199 -18.20 7.88 -4.63
N LEU A 200 -16.90 7.72 -4.44
CA LEU A 200 -15.87 8.33 -5.29
C LEU A 200 -15.81 7.70 -6.68
N ALA A 201 -16.00 6.39 -6.77
CA ALA A 201 -15.97 5.66 -8.02
C ALA A 201 -17.15 5.99 -8.95
N GLN A 202 -18.24 6.58 -8.42
CA GLN A 202 -19.54 6.71 -9.12
C GLN A 202 -19.99 5.41 -9.80
N ARG A 203 -19.51 4.29 -9.27
CA ARG A 203 -19.71 2.92 -9.76
C ARG A 203 -19.80 2.04 -8.51
N PRO A 204 -20.65 1.01 -8.49
CA PRO A 204 -20.58 0.02 -7.43
C PRO A 204 -19.16 -0.56 -7.43
N VAL A 205 -18.44 -0.41 -6.32
CA VAL A 205 -17.21 -1.17 -6.10
C VAL A 205 -17.71 -2.60 -6.02
N ALA A 206 -17.47 -3.39 -7.06
CA ALA A 206 -17.75 -4.79 -7.00
C ALA A 206 -16.91 -5.34 -5.85
N GLN A 207 -17.54 -5.59 -4.70
CA GLN A 207 -17.04 -6.60 -3.79
C GLN A 207 -16.96 -7.85 -4.66
N PHE A 208 -15.76 -8.21 -5.11
CA PHE A 208 -15.53 -9.47 -5.81
C PHE A 208 -15.79 -10.60 -4.80
N ARG A 209 -17.07 -10.85 -4.54
CA ARG A 209 -17.64 -12.11 -4.09
C ARG A 209 -18.10 -12.77 -5.39
N ASP A 210 -17.25 -13.61 -5.96
CA ASP A 210 -17.75 -14.60 -6.88
C ASP A 210 -18.72 -15.50 -6.07
N PRO A 211 -20.01 -15.60 -6.45
CA PRO A 211 -21.00 -16.42 -5.74
C PRO A 211 -20.65 -17.91 -5.67
N LYS A 212 -19.61 -18.37 -6.38
CA LYS A 212 -19.18 -19.78 -6.39
C LYS A 212 -18.35 -20.20 -5.16
N TYR A 213 -17.76 -19.26 -4.41
CA TYR A 213 -16.86 -19.57 -3.30
C TYR A 213 -17.40 -19.00 -1.98
N ASP A 214 -18.33 -19.75 -1.38
CA ASP A 214 -18.94 -19.48 -0.07
C ASP A 214 -17.91 -19.62 1.06
N LEU A 215 -17.05 -18.60 1.23
CA LEU A 215 -16.16 -18.51 2.38
C LEU A 215 -16.80 -17.63 3.46
N SER A 216 -17.21 -18.29 4.54
CA SER A 216 -17.76 -17.70 5.75
C SER A 216 -16.80 -16.65 6.34
N ARG A 217 -17.35 -15.48 6.69
CA ARG A 217 -16.64 -14.45 7.47
C ARG A 217 -16.08 -15.04 8.76
N LEU A 218 -14.77 -14.90 8.97
CA LEU A 218 -14.14 -14.89 10.30
C LEU A 218 -14.29 -13.50 10.94
#